data_AF-A0A4Q5QNX7-F1
#
_entry.id   AF-A0A4Q5QNX7-F1
#
_cell.length_a   1.000
_cell.length_b   1.000
_cell.length_c   1.000
_cell.angle_alpha   90.00
_cell.angle_beta   90.00
_cell.angle_gamma   90.00
#
_symmetry.space_group_name_H-M   'P 1'
#
loop_
_entity.id
_entity.type
_entity.pdbx_description
1 polymer ?
#
loop_
_entity_poly.entity_id
_entity_poly.type
_entity_poly.pdbx_seq_one_letter_code
_entity_poly.pdbx_strand_id
1 'polypeptide(L)'
;MPLQTNLFYYLRNALCLVLLGLGPAAHAQKPLGTLLPIIPQPVRVQLNGGPFVLTSRTSVHTGPGLAPDAAALFRQYVRTVGRLALSEKPGAAVDGIYLRLDSQAVTHREGYRLVVAPHRITVTGHDAAGVFYGLQSLSQLLPAGTGGALRVPGCVVEDYPRFGYRGLHLDVSRHLFPLPVLKKWLDVLAFYKINTFH
;
A
#
# COMPACT_ATOMS: atom_id res chain seq x y z
N MET A 1 17.45 81.76 0.02
CA MET A 1 16.54 82.42 -0.95
C MET A 1 17.16 82.28 -2.33
N PRO A 2 16.42 82.02 -3.41
CA PRO A 2 15.42 80.97 -3.65
C PRO A 2 15.82 80.06 -4.84
N LEU A 3 15.10 78.92 -4.97
CA LEU A 3 14.56 78.28 -6.18
C LEU A 3 15.35 78.39 -7.51
N GLN A 4 15.66 77.33 -8.26
CA GLN A 4 14.74 76.32 -8.81
C GLN A 4 15.53 75.08 -9.27
N THR A 5 15.15 73.88 -8.83
CA THR A 5 15.60 72.63 -9.45
C THR A 5 14.46 71.62 -9.49
N ASN A 6 14.29 71.02 -10.66
CA ASN A 6 13.74 69.67 -10.87
C ASN A 6 12.22 69.48 -10.83
N LEU A 7 11.47 70.19 -11.68
CA LEU A 7 10.08 69.84 -11.99
C LEU A 7 9.93 68.75 -13.08
N PHE A 8 11.00 68.32 -13.76
CA PHE A 8 10.90 67.36 -14.88
C PHE A 8 11.32 65.91 -14.58
N TYR A 9 11.78 65.58 -13.38
CA TYR A 9 12.29 64.23 -13.07
C TYR A 9 11.25 63.24 -12.53
N TYR A 10 10.09 63.71 -12.05
CA TYR A 10 9.12 62.84 -11.36
C TYR A 10 8.04 62.22 -12.25
N LEU A 11 7.95 62.58 -13.53
CA LEU A 11 6.87 62.12 -14.42
C LEU A 11 7.24 60.94 -15.35
N ARG A 12 8.43 60.34 -15.20
CA ARG A 12 8.86 59.19 -16.02
C ARG A 12 9.05 57.88 -15.26
N ASN A 13 8.65 57.80 -14.00
CA ASN A 13 8.72 56.56 -13.20
C ASN A 13 7.38 56.16 -12.55
N ALA A 14 6.25 56.64 -13.07
CA ALA A 14 4.91 56.33 -12.54
C ALA A 14 4.15 55.27 -13.36
N LEU A 15 4.84 54.47 -14.20
CA LEU A 15 4.21 53.46 -15.04
C LEU A 15 4.96 52.13 -15.03
N CYS A 16 5.18 51.57 -13.83
CA CYS A 16 5.70 50.20 -13.67
C CYS A 16 5.13 49.48 -12.44
N LEU A 17 3.90 49.82 -12.00
CA LEU A 17 3.35 49.29 -10.75
C LEU A 17 1.89 48.80 -10.84
N VAL A 18 1.49 48.22 -11.98
CA VAL A 18 0.15 47.58 -12.11
C VAL A 18 0.18 46.17 -12.73
N LEU A 19 1.33 45.60 -13.08
CA LEU A 19 1.41 44.24 -13.66
C LEU A 19 2.03 43.19 -12.69
N LEU A 20 1.54 43.13 -11.46
CA LEU A 20 1.86 42.04 -10.50
C LEU A 20 0.60 41.32 -9.97
N GLY A 21 -0.54 41.48 -10.66
CA GLY A 21 -1.85 40.98 -10.20
C GLY A 21 -2.41 39.76 -10.94
N LEU A 22 -1.68 39.15 -11.87
CA LEU A 22 -2.08 37.86 -12.47
C LEU A 22 -0.90 36.90 -12.37
N GLY A 23 -0.70 36.36 -11.17
CA GLY A 23 0.01 35.08 -11.07
C GLY A 23 -0.72 34.06 -11.93
N PRO A 24 -0.02 33.16 -12.64
CA PRO A 24 -0.69 32.04 -13.26
C PRO A 24 -1.49 31.37 -12.14
N ALA A 25 -2.81 31.30 -12.30
CA ALA A 25 -3.63 30.42 -11.48
C ALA A 25 -2.96 29.07 -11.60
N ALA A 26 -2.20 28.70 -10.56
CA ALA A 26 -1.61 27.41 -10.44
C ALA A 26 -2.79 26.47 -10.55
N HIS A 27 -2.95 25.90 -11.74
CA HIS A 27 -3.76 24.73 -11.92
C HIS A 27 -2.99 23.68 -11.15
N ALA A 28 -3.24 23.64 -9.83
CA ALA A 28 -2.92 22.51 -9.02
C ALA A 28 -3.46 21.33 -9.83
N GLN A 29 -2.56 20.45 -10.27
CA GLN A 29 -2.99 19.18 -10.84
C GLN A 29 -4.01 18.64 -9.85
N LYS A 30 -5.25 18.47 -10.32
CA LYS A 30 -6.27 17.72 -9.61
C LYS A 30 -5.55 16.45 -9.15
N PRO A 31 -5.35 16.22 -7.84
CA PRO A 31 -4.52 15.11 -7.39
C PRO A 31 -5.10 13.87 -8.06
N LEU A 32 -4.26 13.18 -8.83
CA LEU A 32 -4.65 11.96 -9.54
C LEU A 32 -5.37 11.10 -8.50
N GLY A 33 -6.67 10.88 -8.69
CA GLY A 33 -7.57 10.34 -7.66
C GLY A 33 -6.88 9.19 -6.95
N THR A 34 -6.70 9.34 -5.64
CA THR A 34 -5.74 8.63 -4.78
C THR A 34 -5.67 7.12 -5.05
N LEU A 35 -4.82 6.72 -5.98
CA LEU A 35 -4.55 5.32 -6.29
C LEU A 35 -3.74 4.75 -5.13
N LEU A 36 -4.20 3.64 -4.56
CA LEU A 36 -3.38 2.88 -3.63
C LEU A 36 -2.20 2.26 -4.38
N PRO A 37 -0.99 2.23 -3.80
CA PRO A 37 0.21 1.71 -4.45
C PRO A 37 0.24 0.17 -4.43
N ILE A 38 -0.83 -0.46 -4.91
CA ILE A 38 -0.93 -1.91 -5.01
C ILE A 38 -0.63 -2.34 -6.46
N ILE A 39 0.34 -3.22 -6.59
CA ILE A 39 0.79 -3.86 -7.82
C ILE A 39 0.61 -5.38 -7.67
N PRO A 40 -0.07 -6.05 -8.62
CA PRO A 40 -0.83 -5.48 -9.73
C PRO A 40 -2.00 -4.61 -9.27
N GLN A 41 -2.52 -3.75 -10.16
CA GLN A 41 -3.68 -2.91 -9.86
C GLN A 41 -4.89 -3.79 -9.47
N PRO A 42 -5.51 -3.57 -8.29
CA PRO A 42 -6.66 -4.35 -7.88
C PRO A 42 -7.86 -4.14 -8.79
N VAL A 43 -8.71 -5.17 -8.89
CA VAL A 43 -9.99 -5.08 -9.63
C VAL A 43 -10.85 -3.92 -9.13
N ARG A 44 -10.92 -3.69 -7.83
CA ARG A 44 -11.67 -2.58 -7.23
C ARG A 44 -10.98 -2.05 -5.99
N VAL A 45 -10.95 -0.72 -5.88
CA VAL A 45 -10.48 0.01 -4.69
C VAL A 45 -11.51 1.05 -4.31
N GLN A 46 -11.83 1.14 -3.02
CA GLN A 46 -12.61 2.21 -2.43
C GLN A 46 -11.87 2.74 -1.22
N LEU A 47 -11.53 4.02 -1.22
CA LEU A 47 -10.99 4.66 -0.02
C LEU A 47 -12.14 5.02 0.92
N ASN A 48 -12.04 4.64 2.19
CA ASN A 48 -13.08 4.88 3.16
C ASN A 48 -12.54 4.98 4.59
N GLY A 49 -13.24 5.77 5.41
CA GLY A 49 -12.98 5.84 6.85
C GLY A 49 -11.60 6.39 7.23
N GLY A 50 -11.22 6.14 8.49
CA GLY A 50 -9.93 6.51 9.05
C GLY A 50 -8.88 5.39 8.89
N PRO A 51 -7.58 5.74 9.01
CA PRO A 51 -6.50 4.77 8.88
C PRO A 51 -6.48 3.78 10.05
N PHE A 52 -5.97 2.57 9.80
CA PHE A 52 -5.57 1.65 10.86
C PHE A 52 -4.10 1.91 11.24
N VAL A 53 -3.81 1.89 12.54
CA VAL A 53 -2.45 2.13 13.05
C VAL A 53 -1.87 0.82 13.60
N LEU A 54 -0.89 0.26 12.90
CA LEU A 54 -0.14 -0.90 13.37
C LEU A 54 0.83 -0.46 14.47
N THR A 55 0.79 -1.19 15.57
CA THR A 55 1.69 -1.02 16.72
C THR A 55 2.22 -2.39 17.15
N SER A 56 3.15 -2.40 18.12
CA SER A 56 3.65 -3.66 18.68
C SER A 56 2.57 -4.46 19.44
N ARG A 57 1.43 -3.83 19.77
CA ARG A 57 0.28 -4.47 20.39
C ARG A 57 -0.68 -5.09 19.37
N THR A 58 -0.55 -4.76 18.09
CA THR A 58 -1.39 -5.32 17.03
C THR A 58 -1.10 -6.82 16.89
N SER A 59 -2.15 -7.63 17.00
CA SER A 59 -2.10 -9.08 16.78
C SER A 59 -2.76 -9.49 15.47
N VAL A 60 -2.27 -10.59 14.89
CA VAL A 60 -2.89 -11.22 13.72
C VAL A 60 -3.63 -12.48 14.16
N HIS A 61 -4.92 -12.54 13.89
CA HIS A 61 -5.83 -13.63 14.21
C HIS A 61 -6.09 -14.46 12.96
N THR A 62 -5.83 -15.75 13.05
CA THR A 62 -6.06 -16.71 11.96
C THR A 62 -7.37 -17.45 12.22
N GLY A 63 -8.32 -17.31 11.29
CA GLY A 63 -9.60 -18.00 11.36
C GLY A 63 -9.51 -19.50 11.05
N PRO A 64 -10.59 -20.26 11.28
CA PRO A 64 -10.63 -21.70 10.99
C PRO A 64 -10.31 -22.03 9.52
N GLY A 65 -9.66 -23.17 9.30
CA GLY A 65 -9.30 -23.65 7.96
C GLY A 65 -8.03 -23.04 7.35
N LEU A 66 -7.44 -22.04 8.01
CA LEU A 66 -6.12 -21.50 7.64
C LEU A 66 -5.02 -22.18 8.47
N ALA A 67 -3.84 -22.32 7.87
CA ALA A 67 -2.66 -22.78 8.59
C ALA A 67 -2.28 -21.80 9.72
N PRO A 68 -1.82 -22.27 10.89
CA PRO A 68 -1.49 -21.39 12.01
C PRO A 68 -0.47 -20.29 11.66
N ASP A 69 0.41 -20.58 10.70
CA ASP A 69 1.48 -19.73 10.21
C ASP A 69 1.11 -18.92 8.94
N ALA A 70 -0.17 -18.86 8.55
CA ALA A 70 -0.63 -18.14 7.35
C ALA A 70 -0.19 -16.65 7.30
N ALA A 71 0.09 -16.05 8.46
CA ALA A 71 0.57 -14.68 8.60
C ALA A 71 2.11 -14.53 8.68
N ALA A 72 2.89 -15.62 8.61
CA ALA A 72 4.32 -15.60 8.92
C ALA A 72 5.11 -14.65 8.00
N LEU A 73 4.86 -14.71 6.70
CA LEU A 73 5.53 -13.83 5.73
C LEU A 73 5.14 -12.35 5.92
N PHE A 74 3.88 -12.07 6.23
CA PHE A 74 3.44 -10.72 6.58
C PHE A 74 4.14 -10.22 7.84
N ARG A 75 4.17 -11.01 8.93
CA ARG A 75 4.87 -10.67 10.18
C ARG A 75 6.35 -10.39 9.92
N GLN A 76 7.00 -11.23 9.10
CA GLN A 76 8.39 -11.03 8.70
C GLN A 76 8.57 -9.71 7.95
N TYR A 77 7.69 -9.39 6.98
CA TYR A 77 7.73 -8.13 6.24
C TYR A 77 7.58 -6.91 7.16
N VAL A 78 6.60 -6.92 8.08
CA VAL A 78 6.42 -5.83 9.05
C VAL A 78 7.65 -5.66 9.95
N ARG A 79 8.28 -6.78 10.34
CA ARG A 79 9.50 -6.75 11.16
C ARG A 79 10.69 -6.16 10.41
N THR A 80 10.92 -6.56 9.16
CA THR A 80 12.12 -6.19 8.40
C THR A 80 11.98 -4.84 7.69
N VAL A 81 10.87 -4.63 7.00
CA VAL A 81 10.60 -3.43 6.21
C VAL A 81 9.89 -2.36 7.04
N GLY A 82 8.89 -2.78 7.82
CA GLY A 82 8.15 -1.88 8.72
C GLY A 82 8.93 -1.53 9.99
N ARG A 83 10.03 -2.22 10.30
CA ARG A 83 10.83 -2.08 11.53
C ARG A 83 9.95 -2.17 12.80
N LEU A 84 8.92 -3.01 12.76
CA LEU A 84 7.95 -3.17 13.84
C LEU A 84 7.70 -4.66 14.11
N ALA A 85 7.89 -5.10 15.36
CA ALA A 85 7.51 -6.44 15.78
C ALA A 85 6.06 -6.45 16.29
N LEU A 86 5.19 -7.22 15.65
CA LEU A 86 3.80 -7.40 16.03
C LEU A 86 3.67 -8.37 17.23
N SER A 87 2.54 -8.32 17.94
CA SER A 87 2.30 -9.22 19.06
C SER A 87 2.12 -10.67 18.59
N GLU A 88 2.82 -11.59 19.24
CA GLU A 88 2.61 -13.04 19.11
C GLU A 88 1.42 -13.53 19.94
N LYS A 89 1.03 -12.77 20.97
CA LYS A 89 -0.15 -13.08 21.78
C LYS A 89 -1.40 -12.52 21.08
N PRO A 90 -2.52 -13.26 21.06
CA PRO A 90 -3.82 -12.70 20.70
C PRO A 90 -4.10 -11.49 21.61
N GLY A 91 -4.22 -10.30 21.02
CA GLY A 91 -4.67 -9.10 21.73
C GLY A 91 -6.16 -9.15 22.03
N ALA A 92 -6.69 -8.09 22.63
CA ALA A 92 -8.13 -7.91 22.77
C ALA A 92 -8.80 -7.99 21.39
N ALA A 93 -9.90 -8.73 21.27
CA ALA A 93 -10.60 -9.03 20.00
C ALA A 93 -11.18 -7.81 19.23
N VAL A 94 -10.88 -6.60 19.70
CA VAL A 94 -11.37 -5.34 19.12
C VAL A 94 -10.33 -4.76 18.15
N ASP A 95 -9.04 -4.76 18.51
CA ASP A 95 -7.96 -4.13 17.75
C ASP A 95 -7.01 -5.17 17.11
N GLY A 96 -7.12 -5.43 15.80
CA GLY A 96 -6.26 -6.42 15.16
C GLY A 96 -6.48 -6.68 13.68
N ILE A 97 -5.69 -7.62 13.16
CA ILE A 97 -5.76 -8.11 11.78
C ILE A 97 -6.41 -9.49 11.80
N TYR A 98 -7.47 -9.70 11.02
CA TYR A 98 -8.26 -10.94 11.02
C TYR A 98 -8.21 -11.58 9.65
N LEU A 99 -7.74 -12.82 9.60
CA LEU A 99 -7.66 -13.62 8.39
C LEU A 99 -8.78 -14.65 8.41
N ARG A 100 -9.54 -14.77 7.33
CA ARG A 100 -10.63 -15.74 7.26
C ARG A 100 -10.88 -16.23 5.83
N LEU A 101 -11.48 -17.40 5.75
CA LEU A 101 -11.96 -18.00 4.52
C LEU A 101 -13.48 -17.81 4.42
N ASP A 102 -13.93 -17.35 3.26
CA ASP A 102 -15.35 -17.24 2.94
C ASP A 102 -15.53 -17.29 1.42
N SER A 103 -15.71 -18.50 0.89
CA SER A 103 -15.88 -18.75 -0.54
C SER A 103 -17.24 -18.31 -1.08
N GLN A 104 -18.21 -18.01 -0.19
CA GLN A 104 -19.51 -17.48 -0.58
C GLN A 104 -19.43 -15.96 -0.75
N ALA A 105 -18.71 -15.27 0.14
CA ALA A 105 -18.49 -13.82 0.04
C ALA A 105 -17.44 -13.46 -1.03
N VAL A 106 -16.42 -14.30 -1.23
CA VAL A 106 -15.40 -14.13 -2.26
C VAL A 106 -15.47 -15.32 -3.20
N THR A 107 -16.06 -15.12 -4.37
CA THR A 107 -16.43 -16.22 -5.28
C THR A 107 -15.30 -16.66 -6.21
N HIS A 108 -14.33 -15.79 -6.50
CA HIS A 108 -13.20 -16.09 -7.38
C HIS A 108 -12.07 -16.79 -6.63
N ARG A 109 -11.57 -17.92 -7.16
CA ARG A 109 -10.34 -18.58 -6.69
C ARG A 109 -9.17 -17.61 -6.67
N GLU A 110 -8.26 -17.77 -5.70
CA GLU A 110 -7.16 -16.83 -5.44
C GLU A 110 -7.64 -15.39 -5.12
N GLY A 111 -8.94 -15.14 -5.06
CA GLY A 111 -9.53 -13.83 -4.82
C GLY A 111 -9.56 -13.49 -3.34
N TYR A 112 -9.55 -12.19 -3.05
CA TYR A 112 -9.66 -11.67 -1.69
C TYR A 112 -10.43 -10.36 -1.60
N ARG A 113 -10.91 -10.10 -0.39
CA ARG A 113 -11.45 -8.83 0.05
C ARG A 113 -10.68 -8.35 1.28
N LEU A 114 -9.98 -7.23 1.13
CA LEU A 114 -9.26 -6.54 2.20
C LEU A 114 -10.09 -5.34 2.66
N VAL A 115 -10.36 -5.25 3.95
CA VAL A 115 -11.02 -4.11 4.59
C VAL A 115 -10.09 -3.55 5.65
N VAL A 116 -9.76 -2.27 5.55
CA VAL A 116 -8.99 -1.53 6.54
C VAL A 116 -9.90 -0.51 7.20
N ALA A 117 -10.16 -0.68 8.49
CA ALA A 117 -10.91 0.25 9.34
C ALA A 117 -10.07 0.61 10.58
N PRO A 118 -10.37 1.70 11.32
CA PRO A 118 -9.51 2.21 12.39
C PRO A 118 -9.10 1.21 13.47
N HIS A 119 -9.98 0.26 13.81
CA HIS A 119 -9.76 -0.75 14.84
C HIS A 119 -9.56 -2.16 14.27
N ARG A 120 -9.84 -2.37 12.98
CA ARG A 120 -9.85 -3.72 12.43
C ARG A 120 -9.42 -3.74 10.98
N ILE A 121 -8.46 -4.61 10.69
CA ILE A 121 -8.18 -5.06 9.33
C ILE A 121 -8.77 -6.45 9.17
N THR A 122 -9.48 -6.70 8.08
CA THR A 122 -9.99 -8.03 7.74
C THR A 122 -9.55 -8.40 6.33
N VAL A 123 -8.90 -9.56 6.22
CA VAL A 123 -8.56 -10.20 4.95
C VAL A 123 -9.44 -11.44 4.82
N THR A 124 -10.36 -11.39 3.86
CA THR A 124 -11.25 -12.51 3.53
C THR A 124 -10.80 -13.09 2.20
N GLY A 125 -10.41 -14.36 2.14
CA GLY A 125 -10.07 -15.04 0.89
C GLY A 125 -11.12 -16.06 0.49
N HIS A 126 -11.22 -16.34 -0.81
CA HIS A 126 -11.95 -17.52 -1.30
C HIS A 126 -11.32 -18.82 -0.76
N ASP A 127 -9.99 -18.86 -0.81
CA ASP A 127 -9.11 -19.94 -0.39
C ASP A 127 -7.88 -19.36 0.33
N ALA A 128 -6.96 -20.24 0.76
CA ALA A 128 -5.74 -19.82 1.44
C ALA A 128 -4.84 -18.94 0.55
N ALA A 129 -4.83 -19.16 -0.77
CA ALA A 129 -4.07 -18.32 -1.70
C ALA A 129 -4.65 -16.90 -1.78
N GLY A 130 -5.98 -16.77 -1.75
CA GLY A 130 -6.66 -15.48 -1.62
C GLY A 130 -6.24 -14.72 -0.36
N VAL A 131 -6.28 -15.38 0.81
CA VAL A 131 -5.81 -14.75 2.07
C VAL A 131 -4.34 -14.32 1.96
N PHE A 132 -3.51 -15.18 1.39
CA PHE A 132 -2.11 -14.89 1.13
C PHE A 132 -1.92 -13.64 0.26
N TYR A 133 -2.63 -13.54 -0.87
CA TYR A 133 -2.57 -12.38 -1.76
C TYR A 133 -3.14 -11.10 -1.15
N GLY A 134 -4.16 -11.21 -0.30
CA GLY A 134 -4.66 -10.09 0.49
C GLY A 134 -3.62 -9.55 1.48
N LEU A 135 -2.83 -10.44 2.09
CA LEU A 135 -1.69 -10.03 2.92
C LEU A 135 -0.58 -9.37 2.10
N GLN A 136 -0.34 -9.77 0.85
CA GLN A 136 0.62 -9.08 -0.01
C GLN A 136 0.17 -7.66 -0.33
N SER A 137 -1.10 -7.46 -0.63
CA SER A 137 -1.66 -6.13 -0.82
C SER A 137 -1.58 -5.30 0.45
N LEU A 138 -1.87 -5.88 1.62
CA LEU A 138 -1.69 -5.19 2.90
C LEU A 138 -0.22 -4.78 3.13
N SER A 139 0.74 -5.64 2.81
CA SER A 139 2.17 -5.32 2.88
C SER A 139 2.53 -4.11 2.01
N GLN A 140 1.99 -4.04 0.79
CA GLN A 140 2.23 -2.92 -0.13
C GLN A 140 1.62 -1.60 0.33
N LEU A 141 0.58 -1.64 1.17
CA LEU A 141 -0.01 -0.45 1.78
C LEU A 141 0.79 0.08 2.98
N LEU A 142 1.76 -0.68 3.49
CA LEU A 142 2.60 -0.23 4.59
C LEU A 142 3.67 0.73 4.06
N PRO A 143 3.86 1.89 4.72
CA PRO A 143 5.01 2.72 4.43
C PRO A 143 6.30 1.98 4.85
N ALA A 144 7.41 2.27 4.16
CA ALA A 144 8.73 1.86 4.64
C ALA A 144 8.96 2.47 6.04
N GLY A 145 9.37 1.62 6.99
CA GLY A 145 9.33 1.97 8.41
C GLY A 145 10.38 3.00 8.84
N THR A 146 9.99 3.90 9.74
CA THR A 146 10.88 4.79 10.49
C THR A 146 11.18 4.30 11.92
N GLY A 147 10.70 3.11 12.29
CA GLY A 147 10.79 2.56 13.66
C GLY A 147 9.64 2.94 14.60
N GLY A 148 8.57 3.54 14.06
CA GLY A 148 7.36 3.95 14.80
C GLY A 148 6.07 3.30 14.30
N ALA A 149 4.93 3.84 14.72
CA ALA A 149 3.62 3.34 14.33
C ALA A 149 3.38 3.45 12.81
N LEU A 150 2.96 2.35 12.18
CA LEU A 150 2.73 2.31 10.73
C LEU A 150 1.25 2.56 10.44
N ARG A 151 0.95 3.53 9.58
CA ARG A 151 -0.42 3.90 9.21
C ARG A 151 -0.79 3.25 7.88
N VAL A 152 -1.87 2.48 7.88
CA VAL A 152 -2.47 1.93 6.66
C VAL A 152 -3.72 2.76 6.35
N PRO A 153 -3.87 3.29 5.13
CA PRO A 153 -5.05 4.07 4.76
C PRO A 153 -6.32 3.20 4.87
N GLY A 154 -7.41 3.80 5.36
CA GLY A 154 -8.70 3.15 5.38
C GLY A 154 -9.20 2.90 3.96
N CYS A 155 -9.49 1.63 3.66
CA CYS A 155 -9.89 1.23 2.32
C CYS A 155 -10.63 -0.11 2.30
N VAL A 156 -11.31 -0.36 1.19
CA VAL A 156 -11.80 -1.66 0.77
C VAL A 156 -11.16 -1.99 -0.57
N VAL A 157 -10.54 -3.16 -0.65
CA VAL A 157 -9.95 -3.71 -1.87
C VAL A 157 -10.61 -5.04 -2.15
N GLU A 158 -11.13 -5.20 -3.36
CA GLU A 158 -11.64 -6.47 -3.90
C GLU A 158 -10.80 -6.80 -5.12
N ASP A 159 -10.21 -8.00 -5.13
CA ASP A 159 -9.22 -8.35 -6.13
C ASP A 159 -9.18 -9.85 -6.36
N TYR A 160 -8.86 -10.23 -7.59
CA TYR A 160 -8.74 -11.60 -8.04
C TYR A 160 -8.00 -11.63 -9.38
N PRO A 161 -7.30 -12.72 -9.71
CA PRO A 161 -6.57 -12.78 -10.95
C PRO A 161 -7.50 -12.94 -12.14
N ARG A 162 -7.22 -12.20 -13.21
CA ARG A 162 -7.87 -12.43 -14.52
C ARG A 162 -7.47 -13.78 -15.13
N PHE A 163 -6.24 -14.23 -14.87
CA PHE A 163 -5.68 -15.47 -15.39
C PHE A 163 -5.11 -16.31 -14.25
N GLY A 164 -5.49 -17.60 -14.20
CA GLY A 164 -4.99 -18.53 -13.18
C GLY A 164 -3.50 -18.89 -13.35
N TYR A 165 -2.92 -18.67 -14.52
CA TYR A 165 -1.49 -18.87 -14.77
C TYR A 165 -0.78 -17.52 -14.88
N ARG A 166 0.16 -17.25 -13.97
CA ARG A 166 0.98 -16.02 -13.95
C ARG A 166 2.41 -16.46 -13.68
N GLY A 167 3.22 -16.51 -14.73
CA GLY A 167 4.50 -17.21 -14.70
C GLY A 167 5.73 -16.33 -14.94
N LEU A 168 6.86 -16.75 -14.37
CA LEU A 168 8.21 -16.34 -14.74
C LEU A 168 9.02 -17.59 -15.10
N HIS A 169 9.73 -17.57 -16.23
CA HIS A 169 10.68 -18.62 -16.61
C HIS A 169 12.11 -18.15 -16.31
N LEU A 170 12.90 -18.96 -15.62
CA LEU A 170 14.32 -18.74 -15.39
C LEU A 170 15.16 -19.85 -16.03
N ASP A 171 16.00 -19.50 -17.02
CA ASP A 171 16.94 -20.45 -17.63
C ASP A 171 18.08 -20.79 -16.66
N VAL A 172 17.94 -21.92 -15.97
CA VAL A 172 18.96 -22.49 -15.08
C VAL A 172 19.88 -23.50 -15.79
N SER A 173 19.71 -23.71 -17.09
CA SER A 173 20.51 -24.70 -17.85
C SER A 173 21.81 -24.09 -18.37
N ARG A 174 21.79 -22.81 -18.74
CA ARG A 174 22.97 -22.08 -19.26
C ARG A 174 23.70 -21.28 -18.18
N HIS A 175 23.01 -20.92 -17.10
CA HIS A 175 23.57 -20.20 -15.96
C HIS A 175 22.98 -20.72 -14.65
N LEU A 176 23.83 -21.25 -13.78
CA LEU A 176 23.41 -21.79 -12.48
C LEU A 176 23.27 -20.65 -11.46
N PHE A 177 22.09 -20.52 -10.87
CA PHE A 177 21.83 -19.58 -9.79
C PHE A 177 21.91 -20.27 -8.43
N PRO A 178 22.60 -19.71 -7.43
CA PRO A 178 22.59 -20.24 -6.08
C PRO A 178 21.17 -20.29 -5.50
N LEU A 179 20.87 -21.34 -4.74
CA LEU A 179 19.55 -21.52 -4.10
C LEU A 179 19.06 -20.30 -3.31
N PRO A 180 19.89 -19.55 -2.57
CA PRO A 180 19.44 -18.32 -1.90
C PRO A 180 18.91 -17.25 -2.85
N VAL A 181 19.43 -17.18 -4.09
CA VAL A 181 18.96 -16.24 -5.11
C VAL A 181 17.58 -16.67 -5.62
N LEU A 182 17.39 -17.96 -5.87
CA LEU A 182 16.08 -18.51 -6.28
C LEU A 182 15.00 -18.26 -5.23
N LYS A 183 15.32 -18.40 -3.94
CA LYS A 183 14.39 -18.09 -2.85
C LYS A 183 13.98 -16.61 -2.83
N LYS A 184 14.93 -15.70 -3.07
CA LYS A 184 14.61 -14.26 -3.20
C LYS A 184 13.70 -13.97 -4.39
N TRP A 185 13.89 -14.68 -5.51
CA TRP A 185 12.97 -14.58 -6.64
C TRP A 185 11.56 -15.02 -6.25
N LEU A 186 11.40 -16.14 -5.55
CA LEU A 186 10.10 -16.58 -5.04
C LEU A 186 9.46 -15.54 -4.11
N ASP A 187 10.22 -14.90 -3.22
CA ASP A 187 9.71 -13.83 -2.35
C ASP A 187 9.16 -12.65 -3.18
N VAL A 188 9.89 -12.23 -4.22
CA VAL A 188 9.47 -11.15 -5.12
C VAL A 188 8.24 -11.54 -5.94
N LEU A 189 8.23 -12.74 -6.53
CA LEU A 189 7.10 -13.23 -7.30
C LEU A 189 5.84 -13.31 -6.45
N ALA A 190 5.97 -13.83 -5.23
CA ALA A 190 4.87 -13.94 -4.30
C ALA A 190 4.33 -12.56 -3.89
N PHE A 191 5.20 -11.59 -3.63
CA PHE A 191 4.82 -10.20 -3.32
C PHE A 191 4.00 -9.55 -4.44
N TYR A 192 4.30 -9.87 -5.70
CA TYR A 192 3.57 -9.42 -6.89
C TYR A 192 2.50 -10.41 -7.38
N LYS A 193 2.13 -11.40 -6.56
CA LYS A 193 1.05 -12.37 -6.83
C LYS A 193 1.26 -13.22 -8.10
N ILE A 194 2.52 -13.40 -8.53
CA ILE A 194 2.92 -14.35 -9.58
C ILE A 194 2.97 -15.74 -8.94
N ASN A 195 2.36 -16.73 -9.57
CA ASN A 195 2.07 -18.03 -8.96
C ASN A 195 2.77 -19.22 -9.62
N THR A 196 3.46 -18.99 -10.73
CA THR A 196 4.21 -20.03 -11.43
C THR A 196 5.66 -19.59 -11.62
N PHE A 197 6.59 -20.46 -11.26
CA PHE A 197 8.01 -20.26 -11.49
C PHE A 197 8.54 -21.48 -12.24
N HIS A 198 8.88 -21.28 -13.52
CA HIS A 198 9.35 -22.31 -14.44
C HIS A 198 10.87 -22.22 -14.59
#